data_AF-A0A8B6DUZ4-F1
#
_entry.id   AF-A0A8B6DUZ4-F1
#
_cell.length_a   1.000
_cell.length_b   1.000
_cell.length_c   1.000
_cell.angle_alpha   90.00
_cell.angle_beta   90.00
_cell.angle_gamma   90.00
#
_symmetry.space_group_name_H-M   'P 1'
#
loop_
_entity.id
_entity.type
_entity.pdbx_description
1 polymer ?
#
loop_
_entity_poly.entity_id
_entity_poly.type
_entity_poly.pdbx_seq_one_letter_code
_entity_poly.pdbx_strand_id
1 'polypeptide(L)'
;MGDAPQGNQEQGQEVPVNQNPQFVTETFSFVIEFLQQYGWFVLFGFVVLIYIKVKLDPHIRRVKKKAEDVIEQKKFDPDVAQRRMEQMERSRQRLQEQHDAEAARYAEKQRIKEEEKRKLKIEDWENHQQGKGYRSKVKPKEEQDINKPLKAKPRLRTNDYNPLMGDMGGASYRPPRRSGGGG
;
A
#
# COMPACT_ATOMS: atom_id res chain seq x y z
N MET A 1 -85.92 -57.23 18.29
CA MET A 1 -85.37 -55.90 18.58
C MET A 1 -84.20 -56.05 19.54
N GLY A 2 -82.98 -55.84 19.04
CA GLY A 2 -81.76 -55.92 19.82
C GLY A 2 -80.58 -55.65 18.89
N ASP A 3 -80.56 -54.46 18.28
CA ASP A 3 -79.52 -54.05 17.34
C ASP A 3 -78.32 -53.50 18.11
N ALA A 4 -77.15 -54.07 17.85
CA ALA A 4 -75.88 -53.37 18.00
C ALA A 4 -75.74 -52.37 16.83
N PRO A 5 -75.01 -51.26 17.01
CA PRO A 5 -73.62 -51.33 16.57
C PRO A 5 -72.61 -50.58 17.44
N GLN A 6 -71.37 -51.00 17.22
CA GLN A 6 -70.11 -50.56 17.79
C GLN A 6 -69.85 -49.06 17.57
N GLY A 7 -69.25 -48.40 18.56
CA GLY A 7 -68.68 -47.07 18.41
C GLY A 7 -67.23 -47.09 18.89
N ASN A 8 -66.31 -47.21 17.92
CA ASN A 8 -64.88 -47.04 18.09
C ASN A 8 -64.57 -45.77 18.88
N GLN A 9 -63.77 -45.88 19.93
CA GLN A 9 -63.10 -44.72 20.51
C GLN A 9 -61.99 -44.32 19.55
N GLU A 10 -62.25 -43.26 18.79
CA GLU A 10 -61.29 -42.65 17.88
C GLU A 10 -60.08 -42.14 18.68
N GLN A 11 -58.92 -42.68 18.33
CA GLN A 11 -57.63 -42.17 18.74
C GLN A 11 -57.53 -40.72 18.24
N GLY A 12 -57.57 -39.76 19.16
CA GLY A 12 -57.28 -38.37 18.86
C GLY A 12 -55.85 -38.27 18.35
N GLN A 13 -55.70 -38.07 17.04
CA GLN A 13 -54.43 -37.70 16.43
C GLN A 13 -53.98 -36.34 17.00
N GLU A 14 -52.99 -36.34 17.87
CA GLU A 14 -52.26 -35.13 18.24
C GLU A 14 -51.43 -34.69 17.03
N VAL A 15 -51.88 -33.63 16.36
CA VAL A 15 -51.12 -32.98 15.29
C VAL A 15 -49.82 -32.45 15.93
N PRO A 16 -48.62 -32.79 15.41
CA PRO A 16 -47.38 -32.24 15.96
C PRO A 16 -47.37 -30.73 15.73
N VAL A 17 -47.61 -29.97 16.79
CA VAL A 17 -47.47 -28.52 16.78
C VAL A 17 -45.97 -28.21 16.66
N ASN A 18 -45.57 -27.68 15.50
CA ASN A 18 -44.19 -27.25 15.27
C ASN A 18 -43.88 -26.12 16.25
N GLN A 19 -43.11 -26.44 17.30
CA GLN A 19 -42.73 -25.47 18.30
C GLN A 19 -41.84 -24.42 17.65
N ASN A 20 -42.31 -23.17 17.59
CA ASN A 20 -41.51 -22.08 17.08
C ASN A 20 -40.22 -22.01 17.91
N PRO A 21 -39.05 -21.89 17.27
CA PRO A 21 -37.79 -21.85 18.00
C PRO A 21 -37.82 -20.67 18.97
N GLN A 22 -37.56 -20.96 20.25
CA GLN A 22 -37.66 -20.00 21.36
C GLN A 22 -36.90 -18.70 21.07
N PHE A 23 -35.74 -18.81 20.43
CA PHE A 23 -34.94 -17.66 20.01
C PHE A 23 -35.67 -16.70 19.04
N VAL A 24 -36.42 -17.23 18.07
CA VAL A 24 -37.13 -16.39 17.08
C VAL A 24 -38.31 -15.69 17.75
N THR A 25 -39.05 -16.40 18.62
CA THR A 25 -40.17 -15.80 19.35
C THR A 25 -39.70 -14.77 20.39
N GLU A 26 -38.60 -15.01 21.08
CA GLU A 26 -38.03 -14.08 22.06
C GLU A 26 -37.47 -12.82 21.38
N THR A 27 -36.67 -12.98 20.31
CA THR A 27 -36.13 -11.84 19.56
C THR A 27 -37.23 -11.02 18.89
N PHE A 28 -38.23 -11.68 18.31
CA PHE A 28 -39.36 -11.00 17.69
C PHE A 28 -40.23 -10.28 18.72
N SER A 29 -40.50 -10.90 19.87
CA SER A 29 -41.25 -10.27 20.95
C SER A 29 -40.49 -9.08 21.54
N PHE A 30 -39.17 -9.21 21.74
CA PHE A 30 -38.32 -8.10 22.19
C PHE A 30 -38.34 -6.92 21.20
N VAL A 31 -38.25 -7.20 19.89
CA VAL A 31 -38.34 -6.16 18.85
C VAL A 31 -39.72 -5.52 18.84
N ILE A 32 -40.80 -6.29 19.01
CA ILE A 32 -42.17 -5.75 19.09
C ILE A 32 -42.37 -4.90 20.33
N GLU A 33 -41.91 -5.35 21.50
CA GLU A 33 -41.99 -4.59 22.75
C GLU A 33 -41.20 -3.28 22.63
N PHE A 34 -40.00 -3.35 22.04
CA PHE A 34 -39.20 -2.17 21.71
C PHE A 34 -39.90 -1.25 20.72
N LEU A 35 -40.57 -1.78 19.68
CA LEU A 35 -41.36 -0.99 18.74
C LEU A 35 -42.65 -0.43 19.37
N GLN A 36 -43.25 -1.11 20.33
CA GLN A 36 -44.43 -0.62 21.04
C GLN A 36 -44.07 0.56 21.95
N GLN A 37 -42.92 0.47 22.63
CA GLN A 37 -42.42 1.53 23.51
C GLN A 37 -41.75 2.68 22.73
N TYR A 38 -41.05 2.39 21.64
CA TYR A 38 -40.21 3.34 20.90
C TYR A 38 -40.61 3.52 19.43
N GLY A 39 -41.78 3.04 19.00
CA GLY A 39 -42.23 3.11 17.60
C GLY A 39 -42.32 4.53 17.06
N TRP A 40 -42.60 5.50 17.93
CA TRP A 40 -42.58 6.92 17.56
C TRP A 40 -41.17 7.42 17.21
N PHE A 41 -40.12 6.90 17.86
CA PHE A 41 -38.73 7.22 17.51
C PHE A 41 -38.34 6.59 16.17
N VAL A 42 -38.85 5.41 15.85
CA VAL A 42 -38.64 4.78 14.53
C VAL A 42 -39.27 5.64 13.44
N LEU A 43 -40.52 6.07 13.62
CA LEU A 43 -41.20 7.01 12.73
C LEU A 43 -40.45 8.34 12.60
N PHE A 44 -40.05 8.95 13.73
CA PHE A 44 -39.27 10.18 13.73
C PHE A 44 -37.91 9.99 13.03
N GLY A 45 -37.25 8.86 13.26
CA GLY A 45 -36.02 8.47 12.58
C GLY A 45 -36.18 8.39 11.07
N PHE A 46 -37.27 7.77 10.58
CA PHE A 46 -37.59 7.75 9.14
C PHE A 46 -37.86 9.14 8.59
N VAL A 47 -38.63 9.97 9.28
CA VAL A 47 -38.92 11.36 8.87
C VAL A 47 -37.63 12.18 8.81
N VAL A 48 -36.76 12.08 9.81
CA VAL A 48 -35.45 12.74 9.84
C VAL A 48 -34.56 12.24 8.70
N LEU A 49 -34.53 10.94 8.43
CA LEU A 49 -33.72 10.35 7.37
C LEU A 49 -34.22 10.80 5.99
N ILE A 50 -35.54 10.85 5.77
CA ILE A 50 -36.15 11.42 4.56
C ILE A 50 -35.79 12.90 4.44
N TYR A 51 -35.92 13.67 5.51
CA TYR A 51 -35.57 15.10 5.52
C TYR A 51 -34.09 15.33 5.18
N ILE A 52 -33.18 14.54 5.77
CA ILE A 52 -31.75 14.58 5.47
C ILE A 52 -31.51 14.24 4.01
N LYS A 53 -32.13 13.18 3.46
CA LYS A 53 -32.00 12.84 2.05
C LYS A 53 -32.48 13.97 1.14
N VAL A 54 -33.67 14.53 1.38
CA VAL A 54 -34.21 15.64 0.59
C VAL A 54 -33.29 16.86 0.63
N LYS A 55 -32.70 17.17 1.79
CA LYS A 55 -31.78 18.30 1.97
C LYS A 55 -30.39 18.05 1.37
N LEU A 56 -29.90 16.81 1.41
CA LEU A 56 -28.55 16.44 0.96
C LEU A 56 -28.50 16.08 -0.53
N ASP A 57 -29.60 15.62 -1.10
CA ASP A 57 -29.79 15.33 -2.52
C ASP A 57 -29.31 16.46 -3.46
N PRO A 58 -29.70 17.74 -3.29
CA PRO A 58 -29.25 18.81 -4.19
C PRO A 58 -27.75 19.05 -4.10
N HIS A 59 -27.10 18.72 -2.98
CA HIS A 59 -25.65 18.86 -2.82
C HIS A 59 -24.91 17.70 -3.49
N ILE A 60 -25.34 16.46 -3.21
CA ILE A 60 -24.74 15.25 -3.81
C ILE A 60 -24.93 15.25 -5.32
N ARG A 61 -26.12 15.62 -5.82
CA ARG A 61 -26.40 15.70 -7.26
C ARG A 61 -25.51 16.71 -7.96
N ARG A 62 -25.20 17.86 -7.34
CA ARG A 62 -24.28 18.86 -7.90
C ARG A 62 -22.86 18.32 -8.00
N VAL A 63 -22.39 17.60 -6.99
CA VAL A 63 -21.04 17.00 -7.01
C VAL A 63 -20.95 15.92 -8.08
N LYS A 64 -21.95 15.04 -8.18
CA LYS A 64 -22.01 14.00 -9.22
C LYS A 64 -22.05 14.59 -10.62
N LYS A 65 -22.93 15.58 -10.87
CA LYS A 65 -23.01 16.28 -12.16
C LYS A 65 -21.70 16.94 -12.54
N LYS A 66 -21.07 17.69 -11.62
CA LYS A 66 -19.74 18.30 -11.88
C LYS A 66 -18.69 17.24 -12.22
N ALA A 67 -18.72 16.08 -11.59
CA ALA A 67 -17.78 15.01 -11.90
C ALA A 67 -18.03 14.43 -13.31
N GLU A 68 -19.30 14.23 -13.68
CA GLU A 68 -19.71 13.79 -15.02
C GLU A 68 -19.35 14.83 -16.09
N ASP A 69 -19.69 16.10 -15.87
CA ASP A 69 -19.36 17.22 -16.77
C ASP A 69 -17.85 17.33 -16.99
N VAL A 70 -17.04 17.17 -15.93
CA VAL A 70 -15.57 17.18 -16.04
C VAL A 70 -15.06 15.96 -16.81
N ILE A 71 -15.70 14.79 -16.67
CA ILE A 71 -15.34 13.60 -17.44
C ILE A 71 -15.71 13.78 -18.91
N GLU A 72 -16.87 14.37 -19.22
CA GLU A 72 -17.29 14.66 -20.58
C GLU A 72 -16.42 15.73 -21.24
N GLN A 73 -16.16 16.84 -20.55
CA GLN A 73 -15.24 17.88 -21.02
C GLN A 73 -13.85 17.32 -21.31
N LYS A 74 -13.33 16.44 -20.45
CA LYS A 74 -12.05 15.75 -20.69
C LYS A 74 -12.05 14.82 -21.91
N LYS A 75 -13.21 14.33 -22.35
CA LYS A 75 -13.34 13.46 -23.53
C LYS A 75 -13.45 14.27 -24.82
N PHE A 76 -14.11 15.42 -24.77
CA PHE A 76 -14.43 16.21 -25.97
C PHE A 76 -13.50 17.42 -26.18
N ASP A 77 -12.77 17.88 -25.16
CA ASP A 77 -11.94 19.08 -25.26
C ASP A 77 -10.47 18.73 -25.64
N PRO A 78 -10.02 19.03 -26.87
CA PRO A 78 -8.66 18.78 -27.31
C PRO A 78 -7.61 19.64 -26.56
N ASP A 79 -7.98 20.81 -26.05
CA ASP A 79 -7.06 21.70 -25.30
C ASP A 79 -6.66 21.05 -23.97
N VAL A 80 -7.60 20.39 -23.28
CA VAL A 80 -7.33 19.65 -22.04
C VAL A 80 -6.35 18.49 -22.27
N ALA A 81 -6.45 17.82 -23.42
CA ALA A 81 -5.51 16.77 -23.81
C ALA A 81 -4.10 17.34 -24.06
N GLN A 82 -3.99 18.46 -24.78
CA GLN A 82 -2.72 19.14 -25.03
C GLN A 82 -2.04 19.61 -23.75
N ARG A 83 -2.77 20.28 -22.85
CA ARG A 83 -2.23 20.71 -21.54
C ARG A 83 -1.73 19.54 -20.71
N ARG A 84 -2.40 18.39 -20.76
CA ARG A 84 -1.94 17.17 -20.09
C ARG A 84 -0.63 16.65 -20.69
N MET A 85 -0.52 16.64 -22.02
CA MET A 85 0.71 16.24 -22.71
C MET A 85 1.86 17.19 -22.37
N GLU A 86 1.63 18.49 -22.43
CA GLU A 86 2.62 19.51 -22.06
C GLU A 86 3.09 19.36 -20.61
N GLN A 87 2.17 19.14 -19.67
CA GLN A 87 2.53 18.87 -18.27
C GLN A 87 3.38 17.61 -18.11
N MET A 88 3.09 16.57 -18.89
CA MET A 88 3.87 15.33 -18.88
C MET A 88 5.24 15.50 -19.54
N GLU A 89 5.34 16.28 -20.61
CA GLU A 89 6.62 16.59 -21.25
C GLU A 89 7.50 17.43 -20.34
N ARG A 90 6.91 18.43 -19.67
CA ARG A 90 7.61 19.27 -18.70
C ARG A 90 8.12 18.45 -17.50
N SER A 91 7.36 17.46 -17.03
CA SER A 91 7.83 16.60 -15.94
C SER A 91 8.99 15.70 -16.38
N ARG A 92 8.95 15.19 -17.62
CA ARG A 92 10.05 14.42 -18.21
C ARG A 92 11.32 15.27 -18.40
N GLN A 93 11.18 16.49 -18.90
CA GLN A 93 12.31 17.42 -19.06
C GLN A 93 12.97 17.73 -17.72
N ARG A 94 12.18 18.06 -16.70
CA ARG A 94 12.71 18.29 -15.33
C ARG A 94 13.46 17.09 -14.78
N LEU A 95 12.97 15.87 -15.05
CA LEU A 95 13.65 14.66 -14.60
C LEU A 95 14.97 14.44 -15.34
N GLN A 96 15.00 14.67 -16.65
CA GLN A 96 16.23 14.61 -17.45
C GLN A 96 17.26 15.62 -16.95
N GLU A 97 16.86 16.88 -16.74
CA GLU A 97 17.73 17.92 -16.20
C GLU A 97 18.32 17.55 -14.83
N GLN A 98 17.53 16.92 -13.95
CA GLN A 98 18.01 16.44 -12.65
C GLN A 98 19.06 15.33 -12.81
N HIS A 99 18.81 14.36 -13.69
CA HIS A 99 19.76 13.28 -13.97
C HIS A 99 21.05 13.81 -14.60
N ASP A 100 20.95 14.74 -15.54
CA ASP A 100 22.11 15.34 -16.19
C ASP A 100 22.96 16.15 -15.19
N ALA A 101 22.30 16.90 -14.30
CA ALA A 101 22.98 17.63 -13.22
C ALA A 101 23.69 16.70 -12.24
N GLU A 102 23.07 15.55 -11.89
CA GLU A 102 23.69 14.55 -11.02
C GLU A 102 24.87 13.86 -11.72
N ALA A 103 24.71 13.52 -13.00
CA ALA A 103 25.77 12.92 -13.82
C ALA A 103 26.98 13.85 -13.93
N ALA A 104 26.76 15.15 -14.18
CA ALA A 104 27.81 16.15 -14.23
C ALA A 104 28.56 16.25 -12.89
N ARG A 105 27.84 16.33 -11.76
CA ARG A 105 28.43 16.36 -10.42
C ARG A 105 29.25 15.10 -10.11
N TYR A 106 28.77 13.95 -10.56
CA TYR A 106 29.50 12.69 -10.37
C TYR A 106 30.76 12.64 -11.22
N ALA A 107 30.69 13.07 -12.48
CA ALA A 107 31.84 13.15 -13.38
C ALA A 107 32.93 14.09 -12.82
N GLU A 108 32.55 15.27 -12.32
CA GLU A 108 33.47 16.19 -11.66
C GLU A 108 34.16 15.55 -10.44
N LYS A 109 33.39 14.90 -9.56
CA LYS A 109 33.95 14.18 -8.39
C LYS A 109 34.90 13.05 -8.81
N GLN A 110 34.61 12.34 -9.90
CA GLN A 110 35.51 11.30 -10.41
C GLN A 110 36.82 11.90 -10.92
N ARG A 111 36.76 12.99 -11.67
CA ARG A 111 37.97 13.69 -12.15
C ARG A 111 38.85 14.16 -10.99
N ILE A 112 38.26 14.76 -9.95
CA ILE A 112 39.01 15.18 -8.76
C ILE A 112 39.69 13.99 -8.08
N LYS A 113 38.98 12.86 -7.90
CA LYS A 113 39.55 11.64 -7.31
C LYS A 113 40.70 11.07 -8.15
N GLU A 114 40.59 11.11 -9.48
CA GLU A 114 41.65 10.66 -10.38
C GLU A 114 42.89 11.54 -10.28
N GLU A 115 42.71 12.87 -10.23
CA GLU A 115 43.81 13.81 -10.03
C GLU A 115 44.48 13.65 -8.67
N GLU A 116 43.71 13.45 -7.59
CA GLU A 116 44.25 13.16 -6.27
C GLU A 116 45.06 11.85 -6.26
N LYS A 117 44.54 10.78 -6.87
CA LYS A 117 45.28 9.51 -7.01
C LYS A 117 46.57 9.70 -7.81
N ARG A 118 46.54 10.53 -8.86
CA ARG A 118 47.72 10.85 -9.65
C ARG A 118 48.77 11.61 -8.81
N LYS A 119 48.34 12.60 -8.03
CA LYS A 119 49.21 13.35 -7.11
C LYS A 119 49.81 12.45 -6.05
N LEU A 120 49.00 11.60 -5.41
CA LEU A 120 49.46 10.63 -4.41
C LEU A 120 50.50 9.67 -5.00
N LYS A 121 50.31 9.21 -6.24
CA LYS A 121 51.28 8.33 -6.91
C LYS A 121 52.62 9.05 -7.19
N ILE A 122 52.57 10.34 -7.55
CA ILE A 122 53.78 11.16 -7.74
C ILE A 122 54.48 11.38 -6.40
N GLU A 123 53.73 11.73 -5.35
CA GLU A 123 54.26 11.94 -4.00
C GLU A 123 54.88 10.65 -3.43
N ASP A 124 54.24 9.50 -3.60
CA ASP A 124 54.77 8.20 -3.18
C ASP A 124 56.09 7.88 -3.91
N TRP A 125 56.13 8.13 -5.23
CA TRP A 125 57.33 7.97 -6.02
C TRP A 125 58.48 8.89 -5.58
N GLU A 126 58.18 10.16 -5.30
CA GLU A 126 59.16 11.13 -4.82
C GLU A 126 59.67 10.78 -3.41
N ASN A 127 58.78 10.37 -2.50
CA ASN A 127 59.16 9.90 -1.18
C ASN A 127 60.06 8.66 -1.24
N HIS A 128 59.80 7.76 -2.19
CA HIS A 128 60.65 6.61 -2.46
C HIS A 128 62.05 7.02 -2.94
N GLN A 129 62.15 7.97 -3.87
CA GLN A 129 63.43 8.50 -4.35
C GLN A 129 64.22 9.21 -3.23
N GLN A 130 63.53 9.93 -2.34
CA GLN A 130 64.14 10.62 -1.20
C GLN A 130 64.48 9.67 -0.03
N GLY A 131 64.26 8.35 -0.15
CA GLY A 131 64.55 7.38 0.91
C GLY A 131 63.58 7.42 2.10
N LYS A 132 62.50 8.20 2.01
CA LYS A 132 61.39 8.26 2.98
C LYS A 132 60.39 7.13 2.72
N GLY A 133 60.88 5.90 2.55
CA GLY A 133 60.06 4.72 2.27
C GLY A 133 58.97 4.50 3.32
N TYR A 134 57.95 3.69 2.96
CA TYR A 134 56.73 3.35 3.71
C TYR A 134 56.91 3.26 5.25
N ARG A 135 56.96 4.40 5.94
CA ARG A 135 56.75 4.46 7.39
C ARG A 135 55.25 4.29 7.59
N SER A 136 54.85 3.18 8.18
CA SER A 136 53.43 2.90 8.39
C SER A 136 52.79 4.07 9.14
N LYS A 137 51.71 4.64 8.60
CA LYS A 137 50.87 5.64 9.29
C LYS A 137 50.01 4.98 10.39
N VAL A 138 50.55 3.98 11.09
CA VAL A 138 49.92 3.42 12.29
C VAL A 138 50.10 4.45 13.38
N LYS A 139 49.09 5.31 13.56
CA LYS A 139 48.96 6.08 14.80
C LYS A 139 48.96 5.06 15.95
N PRO A 140 49.84 5.17 16.95
CA PRO A 140 49.73 4.31 18.13
C PRO A 140 48.34 4.56 18.72
N LYS A 141 47.51 3.51 18.75
CA LYS A 141 46.30 3.54 19.55
C LYS A 141 46.78 3.59 20.99
N GLU A 142 46.59 4.72 21.65
CA GLU A 142 46.72 4.82 23.09
C GLU A 142 45.89 3.69 23.72
N GLU A 143 46.57 2.89 24.53
CA GLU A 143 46.00 1.75 25.24
C GLU A 143 44.95 2.27 26.22
N GLN A 144 43.67 2.10 25.86
CA GLN A 144 42.56 2.28 26.79
C GLN A 144 41.70 1.02 26.84
N ASP A 145 41.80 0.39 28.00
CA ASP A 145 40.90 -0.54 28.66
C ASP A 145 40.68 -1.92 28.03
N ILE A 146 41.37 -2.88 28.65
CA ILE A 146 41.09 -4.30 28.71
C ILE A 146 39.74 -4.48 29.44
N ASN A 147 38.62 -4.26 28.75
CA ASN A 147 37.28 -4.80 29.07
C ASN A 147 36.27 -4.36 28.02
N LYS A 148 36.38 -4.89 26.79
CA LYS A 148 35.35 -4.77 25.75
C LYS A 148 35.13 -6.15 25.13
N PRO A 149 33.89 -6.67 25.05
CA PRO A 149 33.64 -7.97 24.44
C PRO A 149 34.12 -7.95 22.98
N LEU A 150 34.84 -8.99 22.56
CA LEU A 150 35.34 -9.11 21.18
C LEU A 150 34.17 -8.99 20.21
N LYS A 151 34.07 -7.86 19.51
CA LYS A 151 33.19 -7.74 18.35
C LYS A 151 33.68 -8.73 17.30
N ALA A 152 32.77 -9.62 16.86
CA ALA A 152 33.04 -10.59 15.82
C ALA A 152 33.68 -9.88 14.60
N LYS A 153 34.81 -10.41 14.12
CA LYS A 153 35.50 -9.90 12.94
C LYS A 153 34.49 -9.85 11.78
N PRO A 154 34.36 -8.73 11.06
CA PRO A 154 33.51 -8.68 9.87
C PRO A 154 33.99 -9.76 8.91
N ARG A 155 33.08 -10.63 8.49
CA ARG A 155 33.41 -11.69 7.53
C ARG A 155 33.85 -11.00 6.24
N LEU A 156 34.94 -11.47 5.64
CA LEU A 156 35.51 -10.91 4.40
C LEU A 156 34.57 -11.05 3.18
N ARG A 157 33.42 -11.71 3.36
CA ARG A 157 32.36 -11.90 2.39
C ARG A 157 31.11 -11.27 2.96
N THR A 158 30.77 -10.07 2.50
CA THR A 158 29.39 -9.59 2.53
C THR A 158 28.56 -10.59 1.73
N ASN A 159 27.42 -11.03 2.24
CA ASN A 159 26.58 -12.07 1.63
C ASN A 159 25.98 -11.64 0.27
N ASP A 160 26.36 -10.48 -0.25
CA ASP A 160 25.75 -9.82 -1.40
C ASP A 160 26.68 -9.76 -2.63
N TYR A 161 27.93 -10.24 -2.52
CA TYR A 161 28.84 -10.26 -3.67
C TYR A 161 28.89 -11.63 -4.34
N ASN A 162 28.16 -11.79 -5.43
CA ASN A 162 28.33 -12.90 -6.36
C ASN A 162 29.27 -12.46 -7.50
N PRO A 163 30.47 -13.04 -7.66
CA PRO A 163 31.45 -12.62 -8.67
C PRO A 163 30.97 -12.82 -10.12
N LEU A 164 29.86 -13.54 -10.33
CA LEU A 164 29.24 -13.70 -11.64
C LEU A 164 28.12 -12.68 -11.91
N MET A 165 27.59 -12.02 -10.87
CA MET A 165 26.39 -11.16 -10.97
C MET A 165 26.57 -9.73 -10.40
N GLY A 166 27.69 -9.42 -9.74
CA GLY A 166 27.97 -8.09 -9.19
C GLY A 166 27.02 -7.66 -8.05
N ASP A 167 27.34 -6.52 -7.43
CA ASP A 167 26.63 -5.88 -6.30
C ASP A 167 25.27 -5.25 -6.72
N MET A 168 24.64 -5.84 -7.74
CA MET A 168 23.38 -5.38 -8.29
C MET A 168 22.42 -6.56 -8.37
N GLY A 169 22.02 -7.04 -7.19
CA GLY A 169 20.85 -7.90 -6.99
C GLY A 169 19.56 -7.14 -7.30
N GLY A 170 19.46 -6.61 -8.52
CA GLY A 170 18.30 -5.89 -9.04
C GLY A 170 17.26 -6.89 -9.49
N ALA A 171 16.11 -6.86 -8.82
CA ALA A 171 14.87 -7.47 -9.23
C ALA A 171 14.75 -7.53 -10.76
N SER A 172 14.74 -8.75 -11.29
CA SER A 172 14.42 -8.98 -12.70
C SER A 172 12.97 -8.54 -12.90
N TYR A 173 12.78 -7.34 -13.47
CA TYR A 173 11.46 -6.87 -13.84
C TYR A 173 10.86 -7.86 -14.84
N ARG A 174 9.89 -8.66 -14.39
CA ARG A 174 9.04 -9.46 -15.26
C ARG A 174 7.73 -8.70 -15.45
N PRO A 175 7.42 -8.22 -16.66
CA PRO A 175 6.12 -7.62 -16.91
C PRO A 175 5.02 -8.66 -16.61
N PRO A 176 3.88 -8.25 -16.01
CA PRO A 176 2.78 -9.15 -15.78
C PRO A 176 2.30 -9.72 -17.12
N ARG A 177 2.16 -11.05 -17.20
CA ARG A 177 1.61 -11.72 -18.39
C ARG A 177 0.19 -11.20 -18.60
N ARG A 178 -0.04 -10.51 -19.72
CA ARG A 178 -1.38 -10.24 -20.23
C ARG A 178 -1.99 -11.57 -20.69
N SER A 179 -2.49 -12.36 -19.74
CA SER A 179 -3.33 -13.51 -20.01
C SER A 179 -4.70 -13.22 -19.42
N GLY A 180 -5.45 -12.40 -20.14
CA GLY A 180 -6.86 -12.13 -19.90
C GLY A 180 -7.52 -11.95 -21.25
N GLY A 181 -8.25 -12.97 -21.70
CA GLY A 181 -9.11 -12.93 -22.88
C GLY A 181 -8.69 -13.88 -24.00
N GLY A 182 -9.34 -15.05 -24.06
CA GLY A 182 -9.31 -15.93 -25.23
C GLY A 182 -9.81 -17.33 -24.92
N GLY A 183 -11.12 -17.58 -25.16
CA GLY A 183 -11.75 -18.91 -25.13
C GLY A 183 -12.75 -19.09 -24.01
#